data_AF-C0W8I0-F1
#
_entry.id   AF-C0W8I0-F1
#
_cell.length_a   1.000
_cell.length_b   1.000
_cell.length_c   1.000
_cell.angle_alpha   90.00
_cell.angle_beta   90.00
_cell.angle_gamma   90.00
#
_symmetry.space_group_name_H-M   'P 1'
#
loop_
_entity.id
_entity.type
_entity.pdbx_description
1 polymer ?
#
loop_
_entity_poly.entity_id
_entity_poly.type
_entity_poly.pdbx_seq_one_letter_code
_entity_poly.pdbx_strand_id
1 'polypeptide(L)' 'MEPGDSLWQITRRLLQAAKDGEVTDAEVLTSWPELYALNVAVIGPDPSLIHPGTVLTVPASLRG' A
#
# COMPACT_ATOMS: atom_id res chain seq x y z
N MET A 1 15.63 -9.53 -0.89
CA MET A 1 14.97 -8.21 -0.88
C MET A 1 13.55 -8.46 -0.43
N GLU A 2 13.38 -8.56 0.88
CA GLU A 2 12.08 -8.74 1.52
C GLU A 2 11.41 -7.36 1.48
N PRO A 3 10.14 -7.23 1.06
CA PRO A 3 9.44 -5.94 1.11
C PRO A 3 9.14 -5.59 2.58
N GLY A 4 10.19 -5.22 3.31
CA GLY A 4 10.22 -5.21 4.76
C GLY A 4 9.42 -4.07 5.39
N ASP A 5 9.35 -2.89 4.77
CA ASP A 5 8.79 -1.72 5.48
C ASP A 5 8.11 -0.67 4.59
N SER A 6 8.17 -0.78 3.25
CA SER A 6 7.84 0.35 2.36
C SER A 6 6.35 0.42 1.97
N LEU A 7 5.93 0.00 0.79
CA LEU A 7 4.52 0.16 0.38
C LEU A 7 3.62 -1.01 0.80
N TRP A 8 4.23 -2.19 0.92
CA TRP A 8 3.54 -3.44 1.27
C TRP A 8 2.88 -3.39 2.64
N GLN A 9 3.63 -2.95 3.67
CA GLN A 9 3.11 -2.83 5.03
C GLN A 9 2.01 -1.78 5.14
N ILE A 10 2.14 -0.66 4.43
CA ILE A 10 1.10 0.38 4.37
C ILE A 10 -0.17 -0.20 3.76
N THR A 11 -0.05 -0.90 2.63
CA THR A 11 -1.19 -1.55 1.97
C THR A 11 -1.87 -2.55 2.90
N ARG A 12 -1.10 -3.41 3.58
CA ARG A 12 -1.63 -4.39 4.52
C ARG A 12 -2.38 -3.72 5.68
N ARG A 13 -1.86 -2.63 6.23
CA ARG A 13 -2.54 -1.86 7.28
C ARG A 13 -3.82 -1.21 6.80
N LEU A 14 -3.83 -0.68 5.58
CA LEU A 14 -5.04 -0.09 4.97
C LEU A 14 -6.13 -1.15 4.79
N LEU A 15 -5.77 -2.32 4.24
CA LEU A 15 -6.69 -3.46 4.11
C LEU A 15 -7.25 -3.89 5.47
N GLN A 16 -6.41 -3.93 6.49
CA GLN A 16 -6.81 -4.36 7.83
C GLN A 16 -7.72 -3.33 8.52
N ALA A 17 -7.62 -2.05 8.14
CA ALA A 17 -8.51 -1.01 8.61
C ALA A 17 -9.85 -0.99 7.84
N ALA A 18 -9.85 -1.37 6.56
CA ALA A 18 -11.04 -1.37 5.71
C ALA A 18 -11.92 -2.61 5.90
N LYS A 19 -11.37 -3.71 6.41
CA LYS A 19 -12.03 -5.01 6.53
C LYS A 19 -11.96 -5.51 7.97
N ASP A 20 -13.11 -5.88 8.52
CA ASP A 20 -13.19 -6.69 9.75
C ASP A 20 -12.86 -8.16 9.41
N GLY A 21 -11.57 -8.50 9.42
CA GLY A 21 -11.11 -9.87 9.15
C GLY A 21 -9.61 -9.99 8.90
N GLU A 22 -9.15 -11.23 8.73
CA GLU A 22 -7.75 -11.48 8.39
C GLU A 22 -7.44 -10.99 6.96
N VAL A 23 -6.44 -10.13 6.84
CA VAL A 23 -5.89 -9.72 5.54
C VAL A 23 -4.84 -10.74 5.14
N THR A 24 -5.05 -11.38 3.99
CA THR A 24 -4.10 -12.34 3.44
C THR A 24 -3.09 -11.66 2.52
N ASP A 25 -1.90 -12.24 2.38
CA ASP A 25 -0.86 -11.73 1.50
C ASP A 25 -1.32 -11.67 0.03
N ALA A 26 -2.26 -12.52 -0.38
CA ALA A 26 -2.88 -12.46 -1.70
C ALA A 26 -3.65 -11.16 -1.93
N GLU A 27 -4.40 -10.69 -0.94
CA GLU A 27 -5.13 -9.41 -1.02
C GLU A 27 -4.15 -8.24 -1.08
N VAL A 28 -3.12 -8.27 -0.22
CA VAL A 28 -2.07 -7.25 -0.26
C VAL A 28 -1.40 -7.26 -1.64
N LEU A 29 -1.06 -8.44 -2.19
CA LEU A 29 -0.46 -8.66 -3.53
C LEU A 29 -1.28 -8.00 -4.64
N THR A 30 -2.62 -8.02 -4.55
CA THR A 30 -3.50 -7.41 -5.54
C THR A 30 -3.73 -5.92 -5.33
N SER A 31 -3.66 -5.43 -4.09
CA SER A 31 -3.96 -4.02 -3.77
C SER A 31 -2.74 -3.11 -3.73
N TRP A 32 -1.56 -3.62 -3.39
CA TRP A 32 -0.33 -2.81 -3.35
C TRP A 32 0.05 -2.21 -4.71
N PRO A 33 -0.16 -2.88 -5.88
CA PRO A 33 0.13 -2.29 -7.17
C PRO A 33 -0.85 -1.17 -7.53
N GLU A 34 -2.10 -1.28 -7.08
CA GLU A 34 -3.12 -0.23 -7.25
C GLU A 34 -2.74 1.02 -6.43
N LEU A 35 -2.35 0.81 -5.16
CA LEU A 35 -1.82 1.87 -4.32
C LEU A 35 -0.56 2.49 -4.94
N TYR A 36 0.36 1.68 -5.47
CA TYR A 36 1.56 2.17 -6.13
C TYR A 36 1.22 2.98 -7.38
N ALA A 37 0.34 2.49 -8.24
CA ALA A 37 -0.03 3.17 -9.49
C ALA A 37 -0.64 4.56 -9.24
N LEU A 38 -1.44 4.72 -8.18
CA LEU A 38 -1.98 6.02 -7.79
C LEU A 38 -0.94 6.96 -7.17
N ASN A 39 0.15 6.41 -6.64
CA ASN A 39 1.16 7.15 -5.91
C ASN A 39 2.52 7.16 -6.60
N VAL A 40 2.64 6.60 -7.81
CA VAL A 40 3.91 6.54 -8.55
C VAL A 40 4.44 7.94 -8.86
N ALA A 41 3.55 8.91 -9.01
CA ALA A 41 3.91 10.31 -9.20
C ALA A 41 4.61 10.93 -7.97
N VAL A 42 4.30 10.45 -6.75
CA VAL A 42 4.88 10.96 -5.48
C VAL A 42 5.96 10.05 -4.90
N ILE A 43 5.87 8.74 -5.13
CA ILE A 43 6.84 7.73 -4.71
C ILE A 43 8.05 7.71 -5.66
N GLY A 44 7.81 7.99 -6.95
CA GLY A 44 8.83 7.85 -7.98
C GLY A 44 9.07 6.39 -8.39
N PRO A 45 10.18 6.10 -9.10
CA PRO A 45 10.45 4.78 -9.66
C PRO A 45 10.82 3.72 -8.61
N ASP A 46 11.08 4.14 -7.38
CA ASP A 46 11.59 3.28 -6.32
C ASP A 46 10.56 3.15 -5.18
N PRO A 47 9.74 2.08 -5.17
CA PRO A 47 8.72 1.86 -4.15
C PRO A 47 9.28 1.59 -2.75
N SER A 48 10.61 1.38 -2.65
CA SER A 48 11.33 1.20 -1.39
C SER A 48 11.53 2.52 -0.63
N LEU A 49 11.54 3.66 -1.33
CA LEU A 49 11.91 4.98 -0.82
C LEU A 49 10.66 5.82 -0.47
N ILE A 50 9.81 5.30 0.41
CA ILE A 50 8.72 6.13 0.95
C ILE A 50 9.30 7.01 2.06
N HIS A 51 9.38 8.31 1.79
CA HIS A 51 9.81 9.28 2.80
C HIS A 51 8.69 9.56 3.81
N PRO A 52 8.99 9.65 5.11
CA PRO A 52 8.01 10.10 6.10
C PRO A 52 7.53 11.51 5.74
N GLY A 53 6.20 11.68 5.65
CA GLY A 53 5.56 12.92 5.18
C GLY A 53 4.98 12.82 3.77
N THR A 54 5.24 11.74 3.03
CA THR A 54 4.58 11.48 1.75
C THR A 54 3.10 11.20 1.97
N VAL A 55 2.24 12.06 1.40
CA VAL A 55 0.79 11.87 1.42
C VAL A 55 0.43 10.88 0.31
N LEU A 56 0.00 9.69 0.71
CA LEU A 56 -0.45 8.66 -0.22
C LEU A 56 -1.96 8.76 -0.48
N THR A 57 -2.35 8.75 -1.74
CA THR A 57 -3.73 8.61 -2.18
C THR A 57 -4.15 7.16 -2.04
N VAL A 58 -5.06 6.89 -1.11
CA VAL A 58 -5.62 5.56 -0.89
C VAL A 58 -6.76 5.31 -1.90
N PRO A 59 -6.72 4.22 -2.70
CA PRO A 59 -7.81 3.86 -3.61
C PRO A 59 -9.10 3.56 -2.86
N ALA A 60 -10.24 3.75 -3.52
CA ALA A 60 -11.56 3.48 -2.95
C ALA A 60 -11.72 2.01 -2.52
N SER A 61 -11.11 1.07 -3.25
CA SER A 61 -11.07 -0.35 -2.91
C SER A 61 -10.46 -0.64 -1.54
N LEU A 62 -9.62 0.27 -1.02
CA LEU A 62 -8.93 0.18 0.27
C LEU A 62 -9.56 1.08 1.35
N ARG A 63 -10.70 1.74 1.07
CA ARG A 63 -11.33 2.69 1.99
C ARG A 63 -12.51 2.13 2.79
N GLY A 64 -12.98 0.93 2.47
CA GLY A 64 -14.19 0.34 3.08
C GLY A 64 -15.46 0.87 2.45
#